data_AF-A0A841FYD4-F1
#
_entry.id   AF-A0A841FYD4-F1
#
_cell.length_a   1.000
_cell.length_b   1.000
_cell.length_c   1.000
_cell.angle_alpha   90.00
_cell.angle_beta   90.00
_cell.angle_gamma   90.00
#
_symmetry.space_group_name_H-M   'P 1'
#
loop_
_entity.id
_entity.type
_entity.pdbx_description
1 polymer ?
#
loop_
_entity_poly.entity_id
_entity_poly.type
_entity_poly.pdbx_seq_one_letter_code
_entity_poly.pdbx_strand_id
1 'polypeptide(L)'
;MFLSSGYPGATMDAVAAGARISKQTLYRRYASKDLLYAAVVRDWVDKGHDVMRPHVRALLDAEDVAEGLYRLARVMQAGILSAPVRQMRTLVATEAERFPEVAADYLDRSWRRNQELLADALRELMVRGVLRIGDADVAAEQLTWLAVAAPLNRLTLGAEAEEERELEGVAAEAVGTFLGRFGGGG
;
A
#
# COMPACT_ATOMS: atom_id res chain seq x y z
N MET A 1 1.41 -19.05 6.13
CA MET A 1 2.01 -20.08 5.27
C MET A 1 2.68 -19.46 4.05
N PHE A 2 1.96 -18.87 3.09
CA PHE A 2 2.64 -18.21 1.95
C PHE A 2 3.54 -17.05 2.39
N LEU A 3 3.08 -16.15 3.28
CA LEU A 3 3.90 -15.05 3.79
C LEU A 3 5.13 -15.52 4.60
N SER A 4 5.06 -16.70 5.23
CA SER A 4 6.13 -17.22 6.09
C SER A 4 7.13 -18.10 5.33
N SER A 5 6.69 -18.77 4.27
CA SER A 5 7.44 -19.85 3.61
C SER A 5 7.61 -19.64 2.10
N GLY A 6 7.12 -18.52 1.58
CA GLY A 6 7.03 -18.26 0.15
C GLY A 6 6.02 -19.18 -0.55
N TYR A 7 5.86 -18.97 -1.86
CA TYR A 7 5.05 -19.86 -2.68
C TYR A 7 5.68 -21.27 -2.84
N PRO A 8 7.00 -21.44 -3.07
CA PRO A 8 7.60 -22.76 -3.22
C PRO A 8 7.53 -23.60 -1.95
N GLY A 9 7.78 -22.99 -0.78
CA GLY A 9 7.79 -23.67 0.51
C GLY A 9 6.41 -24.00 1.08
N ALA A 10 5.34 -23.38 0.58
CA ALA A 10 3.98 -23.72 0.96
C ALA A 10 3.49 -24.99 0.22
N THR A 11 2.78 -25.87 0.94
CA THR A 11 2.11 -27.05 0.38
C THR A 11 0.64 -27.05 0.77
N MET A 12 -0.20 -27.70 -0.05
CA MET A 12 -1.63 -27.87 0.26
C MET A 12 -1.82 -28.60 1.60
N ASP A 13 -0.96 -29.57 1.88
CA ASP A 13 -0.96 -30.34 3.13
C ASP A 13 -0.66 -29.46 4.35
N ALA A 14 0.38 -28.64 4.28
CA ALA A 14 0.75 -27.74 5.36
C ALA A 14 -0.34 -26.68 5.60
N VAL A 15 -0.99 -26.19 4.54
CA VAL A 15 -2.12 -25.26 4.65
C VAL A 15 -3.32 -25.93 5.31
N ALA A 16 -3.70 -27.14 4.88
CA ALA A 16 -4.83 -27.87 5.46
C ALA A 16 -4.59 -28.18 6.94
N ALA A 17 -3.38 -28.62 7.29
CA ALA A 17 -2.98 -28.87 8.67
C ALA A 17 -3.02 -27.58 9.52
N GLY A 18 -2.46 -26.48 9.02
CA GLY A 18 -2.48 -25.19 9.70
C GLY A 18 -3.88 -24.61 9.90
N ALA A 19 -4.78 -24.83 8.94
CA ALA A 19 -6.19 -24.42 9.03
C ALA A 19 -7.07 -25.42 9.79
N ARG A 20 -6.53 -26.56 10.26
CA ARG A 20 -7.26 -27.64 10.95
C ARG A 20 -8.45 -28.18 10.13
N ILE A 21 -8.29 -28.28 8.81
CA ILE A 21 -9.29 -28.86 7.88
C ILE A 21 -8.72 -30.08 7.16
N SER A 22 -9.60 -30.94 6.63
CA SER A 22 -9.16 -32.07 5.80
C SER A 22 -8.61 -31.60 4.45
N LYS A 23 -7.64 -32.35 3.90
CA LYS A 23 -7.14 -32.11 2.54
C LYS A 23 -8.28 -32.09 1.52
N GLN A 24 -9.20 -33.04 1.62
CA GLN A 24 -10.37 -33.12 0.72
C GLN A 24 -11.21 -31.83 0.76
N THR A 25 -11.41 -31.23 1.93
CA THR A 25 -12.13 -29.95 2.06
C THR A 25 -11.38 -28.81 1.37
N LEU A 26 -10.06 -28.73 1.55
CA LEU A 26 -9.24 -27.70 0.90
C LEU A 26 -9.25 -27.86 -0.63
N TYR A 27 -9.04 -29.07 -1.14
CA TYR A 27 -9.05 -29.36 -2.58
C TYR A 27 -10.42 -29.12 -3.23
N ARG A 28 -11.52 -29.35 -2.50
CA ARG A 28 -12.87 -29.01 -2.96
C ARG A 28 -13.05 -27.49 -3.16
N ARG A 29 -12.39 -26.67 -2.33
CA ARG A 29 -12.46 -25.21 -2.45
C ARG A 29 -11.46 -24.64 -3.47
N TYR A 30 -10.27 -25.23 -3.52
CA TYR A 30 -9.16 -24.83 -4.40
C TYR A 30 -8.48 -26.07 -4.98
N ALA A 31 -8.70 -26.32 -6.27
CA ALA A 31 -8.23 -27.54 -6.93
C ALA A 31 -6.69 -27.63 -7.02
N SER A 32 -5.97 -26.51 -6.85
CA SER A 32 -4.51 -26.47 -6.89
C SER A 32 -3.94 -25.42 -5.93
N LYS A 33 -2.62 -25.52 -5.64
CA LYS A 33 -1.88 -24.52 -4.86
C LYS A 33 -1.90 -23.15 -5.56
N ASP A 34 -1.79 -23.14 -6.88
CA ASP A 34 -1.82 -21.95 -7.73
C ASP A 34 -3.16 -21.21 -7.57
N LEU A 35 -4.29 -21.94 -7.59
CA LEU A 35 -5.61 -21.35 -7.35
C LEU A 35 -5.79 -20.83 -5.93
N LEU A 36 -5.26 -21.55 -4.94
CA LEU A 36 -5.27 -21.10 -3.54
C LEU A 36 -4.43 -19.84 -3.37
N TYR A 37 -3.23 -19.77 -3.96
CA TYR A 37 -2.36 -18.59 -3.94
C TYR A 37 -3.07 -17.37 -4.51
N ALA A 38 -3.63 -17.49 -5.71
CA ALA A 38 -4.35 -16.40 -6.36
C ALA A 38 -5.56 -15.95 -5.51
N ALA A 39 -6.26 -16.88 -4.86
CA ALA A 39 -7.37 -16.56 -3.97
C ALA A 39 -6.91 -15.82 -2.69
N VAL A 40 -5.77 -16.20 -2.12
CA VAL A 40 -5.19 -15.53 -0.94
C VAL A 40 -4.77 -14.10 -1.29
N VAL A 41 -4.13 -13.88 -2.44
CA VAL A 41 -3.74 -12.53 -2.88
C VAL A 41 -4.98 -11.66 -3.12
N ARG A 42 -6.01 -12.20 -3.78
CA ARG A 42 -7.27 -11.46 -3.98
C ARG A 42 -7.97 -11.11 -2.66
N ASP A 43 -8.11 -12.08 -1.76
CA ASP A 43 -8.71 -11.86 -0.44
C ASP A 43 -7.92 -10.83 0.39
N TRP A 44 -6.59 -10.80 0.26
CA TRP A 44 -5.76 -9.77 0.86
C TRP A 44 -6.08 -8.37 0.34
N VAL A 45 -6.15 -8.21 -0.98
CA VAL A 45 -6.51 -6.94 -1.64
C VAL A 45 -7.93 -6.52 -1.24
N ASP A 46 -8.88 -7.45 -1.21
CA ASP A 46 -10.27 -7.19 -0.81
C ASP A 46 -10.37 -6.67 0.63
N LYS A 47 -9.56 -7.21 1.55
CA LYS A 47 -9.54 -6.76 2.96
C LYS A 47 -8.87 -5.40 3.16
N GLY A 48 -7.89 -5.07 2.33
CA GLY A 48 -7.24 -3.75 2.34
C GLY A 48 -8.05 -2.68 1.60
N HIS A 49 -9.14 -3.07 0.94
CA HIS A 49 -10.00 -2.18 0.18
C HIS A 49 -10.55 -1.06 1.06
N ASP A 50 -10.58 0.15 0.51
CA ASP A 50 -11.13 1.37 1.11
C ASP A 50 -10.51 1.83 2.45
N VAL A 51 -9.46 1.18 2.96
CA VAL A 51 -8.75 1.60 4.19
C VAL A 51 -8.26 3.05 4.12
N MET A 52 -7.81 3.51 2.95
CA MET A 52 -7.31 4.87 2.74
C MET A 52 -8.43 5.93 2.66
N ARG A 53 -9.66 5.52 2.35
CA ARG A 53 -10.77 6.42 2.01
C ARG A 53 -11.18 7.37 3.15
N PRO A 54 -11.30 6.94 4.42
CA PRO A 54 -11.59 7.85 5.52
C PRO A 54 -10.51 8.91 5.71
N HIS A 55 -9.23 8.55 5.50
CA HIS A 55 -8.10 9.46 5.69
C HIS A 55 -7.99 10.50 4.58
N VAL A 56 -8.31 10.11 3.34
CA VAL A 56 -8.42 11.06 2.22
C VAL A 56 -9.58 12.02 2.43
N ARG A 57 -10.73 11.57 2.95
CA ARG A 57 -11.83 12.47 3.33
C ARG A 57 -11.40 13.45 4.42
N ALA A 58 -10.71 12.96 5.46
CA ALA A 58 -10.20 13.82 6.53
C ALA A 58 -9.17 14.86 6.03
N LEU A 59 -8.42 14.58 4.96
CA LEU A 59 -7.59 15.59 4.28
C LEU A 59 -8.46 16.68 3.64
N LEU A 60 -9.53 16.29 2.94
CA LEU A 60 -10.43 17.23 2.27
C LEU A 60 -11.24 18.07 3.27
N ASP A 61 -11.50 17.57 4.47
CA ASP A 61 -12.20 18.29 5.53
C ASP A 61 -11.26 19.13 6.42
N ALA A 62 -9.94 19.06 6.20
CA ALA A 62 -8.97 19.78 7.03
C ALA A 62 -8.99 21.28 6.76
N GLU A 63 -8.97 22.08 7.83
CA GLU A 63 -8.82 23.55 7.74
C GLU A 63 -7.42 23.95 7.25
N ASP A 64 -6.40 23.22 7.73
CA ASP A 64 -5.01 23.35 7.27
C ASP A 64 -4.63 22.13 6.42
N VAL A 65 -4.38 22.40 5.13
CA VAL A 65 -3.97 21.39 4.16
C VAL A 65 -2.63 20.75 4.52
N ALA A 66 -1.71 21.49 5.14
CA ALA A 66 -0.39 20.96 5.48
C ALA A 66 -0.49 19.89 6.56
N GLU A 67 -1.25 20.19 7.61
CA GLU A 67 -1.54 19.26 8.68
C GLU A 67 -2.40 18.07 8.18
N GLY A 68 -3.34 18.31 7.26
CA GLY A 68 -4.09 17.24 6.59
C GLY A 68 -3.19 16.27 5.81
N LEU A 69 -2.27 16.81 4.99
CA LEU A 69 -1.32 16.02 4.21
C LEU A 69 -0.32 15.28 5.10
N TYR A 70 0.12 15.89 6.20
CA TYR A 70 1.00 15.26 7.19
C TYR A 70 0.35 14.02 7.83
N ARG A 71 -0.90 14.15 8.29
CA ARG A 71 -1.65 13.00 8.81
C ARG A 71 -1.81 11.90 7.77
N LEU A 72 -2.11 12.26 6.52
CA LEU A 72 -2.23 11.28 5.43
C LEU A 72 -0.89 10.58 5.14
N ALA A 73 0.23 11.32 5.17
CA ALA A 73 1.57 10.75 5.00
C ALA A 73 1.89 9.70 6.07
N ARG A 74 1.54 9.96 7.33
CA ARG A 74 1.69 8.98 8.42
C ARG A 74 0.82 7.73 8.21
N VAL A 75 -0.40 7.89 7.72
CA VAL A 75 -1.27 6.75 7.36
C VAL A 75 -0.65 5.92 6.24
N MET A 76 -0.11 6.58 5.21
CA MET A 76 0.60 5.91 4.10
C MET A 76 1.81 5.13 4.62
N GLN A 77 2.62 5.73 5.48
CA GLN A 77 3.75 5.05 6.14
C GLN A 77 3.27 3.83 6.93
N ALA A 78 2.27 3.99 7.81
CA ALA A 78 1.74 2.90 8.62
C ALA A 78 1.22 1.73 7.76
N GLY A 79 0.58 2.00 6.62
CA GLY A 79 0.13 0.97 5.68
C GLY A 79 1.28 0.32 4.92
N ILE A 80 2.00 1.11 4.12
CA ILE A 80 3.02 0.65 3.16
C ILE A 80 4.21 0.01 3.87
N LEU A 81 4.64 0.59 5.00
CA LEU A 81 5.77 0.10 5.76
C LEU A 81 5.37 -0.97 6.76
N SER A 82 4.11 -1.42 6.85
CA SER A 82 3.77 -2.52 7.77
C SER A 82 4.41 -3.83 7.32
N ALA A 83 4.87 -4.65 8.28
CA ALA A 83 5.48 -5.95 7.97
C ALA A 83 4.57 -6.85 7.10
N PRO A 84 3.25 -6.96 7.37
CA PRO A 84 2.37 -7.78 6.54
C PRO A 84 2.23 -7.28 5.09
N VAL A 85 2.16 -5.96 4.86
CA VAL A 85 2.10 -5.38 3.51
C VAL A 85 3.40 -5.61 2.77
N ARG A 86 4.55 -5.38 3.41
CA ARG A 86 5.86 -5.66 2.81
C ARG A 86 6.01 -7.13 2.44
N GLN A 87 5.63 -8.05 3.34
CA GLN A 87 5.68 -9.50 3.07
C GLN A 87 4.77 -9.90 1.90
N MET A 88 3.56 -9.35 1.81
CA MET A 88 2.66 -9.62 0.69
C MET A 88 3.22 -9.08 -0.62
N ARG A 89 3.76 -7.84 -0.62
CA ARG A 89 4.40 -7.25 -1.79
C ARG A 89 5.58 -8.08 -2.27
N THR A 90 6.45 -8.54 -1.36
CA THR A 90 7.57 -9.41 -1.70
C THR A 90 7.07 -10.74 -2.27
N LEU A 91 6.07 -11.37 -1.65
CA LEU A 91 5.49 -12.62 -2.15
C LEU A 91 4.92 -12.48 -3.56
N VAL A 92 4.22 -11.39 -3.85
CA VAL A 92 3.68 -11.13 -5.20
C VAL A 92 4.80 -10.84 -6.19
N ALA A 93 5.78 -10.02 -5.82
CA ALA A 93 6.90 -9.66 -6.68
C ALA A 93 7.76 -10.89 -7.04
N THR A 94 8.07 -11.75 -6.07
CA THR A 94 8.88 -12.97 -6.30
C THR A 94 8.20 -13.94 -7.27
N GLU A 95 6.87 -13.97 -7.31
CA GLU A 95 6.11 -14.91 -8.14
C GLU A 95 5.48 -14.27 -9.38
N ALA A 96 5.81 -13.01 -9.67
CA ALA A 96 5.17 -12.23 -10.73
C ALA A 96 5.40 -12.82 -12.14
N GLU A 97 6.58 -13.37 -12.42
CA GLU A 97 6.85 -14.04 -13.70
C GLU A 97 6.02 -15.32 -13.88
N ARG A 98 5.73 -16.01 -12.77
CA ARG A 98 4.94 -17.24 -12.76
C ARG A 98 3.44 -16.97 -12.82
N PHE A 99 2.98 -15.92 -12.14
CA PHE A 99 1.58 -15.53 -12.04
C PHE A 99 1.35 -14.07 -12.45
N PRO A 100 1.60 -13.71 -13.73
CA PRO A 100 1.55 -12.32 -14.18
C PRO A 100 0.17 -11.69 -13.96
N GLU A 101 -0.91 -12.45 -14.17
CA GLU A 101 -2.27 -11.99 -13.93
C GLU A 101 -2.55 -11.67 -12.45
N VAL A 102 -1.96 -12.42 -11.52
CA VAL A 102 -2.12 -12.17 -10.08
C VAL A 102 -1.35 -10.92 -9.67
N ALA A 103 -0.14 -10.73 -10.22
CA ALA A 103 0.66 -9.53 -9.97
C ALA A 103 0.00 -8.27 -10.56
N ALA A 104 -0.58 -8.37 -11.76
CA ALA A 104 -1.33 -7.28 -12.39
C ALA A 104 -2.58 -6.91 -11.58
N ASP A 105 -3.40 -7.88 -11.18
CA ASP A 105 -4.59 -7.66 -10.33
C ASP A 105 -4.20 -7.00 -9.00
N TYR A 106 -3.12 -7.50 -8.37
CA TYR A 106 -2.60 -6.91 -7.13
C TYR A 106 -2.16 -5.46 -7.32
N LEU A 107 -1.39 -5.16 -8.38
CA LEU A 107 -0.90 -3.80 -8.65
C LEU A 107 -2.05 -2.83 -8.89
N ASP A 108 -3.03 -3.23 -9.70
CA ASP A 108 -4.17 -2.41 -10.07
C ASP A 108 -5.06 -2.09 -8.87
N ARG A 109 -5.47 -3.14 -8.15
CA ARG A 109 -6.46 -3.04 -7.09
C ARG A 109 -5.89 -2.61 -5.74
N SER A 110 -4.57 -2.68 -5.55
CA SER A 110 -3.90 -2.16 -4.35
C SER A 110 -3.20 -0.82 -4.58
N TRP A 111 -2.23 -0.73 -5.50
CA TRP A 111 -1.44 0.48 -5.68
C TRP A 111 -2.18 1.53 -6.48
N ARG A 112 -2.57 1.22 -7.73
CA ARG A 112 -3.18 2.21 -8.63
C ARG A 112 -4.45 2.80 -8.04
N ARG A 113 -5.31 1.95 -7.49
CA ARG A 113 -6.54 2.41 -6.82
C ARG A 113 -6.29 3.40 -5.67
N ASN A 114 -5.25 3.21 -4.86
CA ASN A 114 -4.92 4.16 -3.79
C ASN A 114 -4.30 5.46 -4.34
N GLN A 115 -3.52 5.37 -5.42
CA GLN A 115 -2.99 6.56 -6.11
C GLN A 115 -4.09 7.37 -6.77
N GLU A 116 -5.04 6.73 -7.45
CA GLU A 116 -6.22 7.38 -8.04
C GLU A 116 -7.05 8.11 -6.98
N LEU A 117 -7.28 7.46 -5.83
CA LEU A 117 -8.02 8.06 -4.72
C LEU A 117 -7.30 9.32 -4.16
N LEU A 118 -5.97 9.28 -4.04
CA LEU A 118 -5.18 10.43 -3.62
C LEU A 118 -5.20 11.53 -4.71
N ALA A 119 -5.02 11.16 -5.98
CA ALA A 119 -5.05 12.08 -7.10
C ALA A 119 -6.39 12.82 -7.18
N ASP A 120 -7.52 12.13 -6.98
CA ASP A 120 -8.84 12.74 -6.92
C ASP A 120 -8.95 13.80 -5.82
N ALA A 121 -8.42 13.52 -4.63
CA ALA A 121 -8.41 14.49 -3.54
C ALA A 121 -7.49 15.68 -3.84
N LEU A 122 -6.34 15.45 -4.48
CA LEU A 122 -5.46 16.54 -4.93
C LEU A 122 -6.15 17.41 -5.99
N ARG A 123 -6.89 16.83 -6.94
CA ARG A 123 -7.71 17.57 -7.91
C ARG A 123 -8.75 18.44 -7.23
N GLU A 124 -9.39 17.92 -6.18
CA GLU A 124 -10.36 18.71 -5.42
C GLU A 124 -9.70 19.90 -4.70
N LEU A 125 -8.52 19.70 -4.09
CA LEU A 125 -7.74 20.79 -3.49
C LEU A 125 -7.27 21.82 -4.54
N MET A 126 -7.02 21.40 -5.79
CA MET A 126 -6.74 22.32 -6.89
C MET A 126 -7.97 23.16 -7.25
N VAL A 127 -9.16 22.56 -7.33
CA VAL A 127 -10.42 23.29 -7.60
C VAL A 127 -10.70 24.34 -6.52
N ARG A 128 -10.34 24.04 -5.27
CA ARG A 128 -10.43 24.97 -4.13
C ARG A 128 -9.35 26.06 -4.13
N GLY A 129 -8.38 26.01 -5.06
CA GLY A 129 -7.27 26.95 -5.16
C GLY A 129 -6.17 26.78 -4.11
N VAL A 130 -6.22 25.69 -3.33
CA VAL A 130 -5.27 25.41 -2.23
C VAL A 130 -3.94 24.88 -2.78
N LEU A 131 -3.99 24.12 -3.88
CA LEU A 131 -2.82 23.55 -4.54
C LEU A 131 -2.77 23.95 -6.03
N ARG A 132 -1.56 24.12 -6.56
CA ARG A 132 -1.29 24.38 -7.99
C ARG A 132 -0.46 23.23 -8.57
N ILE A 133 -1.15 22.18 -8.98
CA ILE A 133 -0.55 20.97 -9.54
C ILE A 133 -0.79 20.93 -11.05
N GLY A 134 0.21 20.47 -11.81
CA GLY A 134 0.06 20.25 -13.26
C GLY A 134 -0.66 18.94 -13.58
N ASP A 135 -0.17 17.85 -13.00
CA ASP A 135 -0.72 16.50 -13.16
C ASP A 135 -0.90 15.88 -11.76
N ALA A 136 -2.16 15.60 -11.39
CA ALA A 136 -2.51 15.11 -10.06
C ALA A 136 -2.11 13.64 -9.84
N ASP A 137 -2.08 12.83 -10.91
CA ASP A 137 -1.66 11.44 -10.82
C ASP A 137 -0.16 11.36 -10.53
N VAL A 138 0.63 12.18 -11.23
CA VAL A 138 2.07 12.32 -10.96
C VAL A 138 2.33 12.87 -9.56
N ALA A 139 1.57 13.89 -9.13
CA ALA A 139 1.74 14.48 -7.81
C ALA A 139 1.38 13.50 -6.67
N ALA A 140 0.36 12.66 -6.84
CA ALA A 140 0.01 11.62 -5.89
C ALA A 140 1.16 10.61 -5.72
N GLU A 141 1.76 10.15 -6.82
CA GLU A 141 2.92 9.26 -6.76
C GLU A 141 4.12 9.94 -6.10
N GLN A 142 4.40 11.20 -6.43
CA GLN A 142 5.48 11.97 -5.83
C GLN A 142 5.32 12.11 -4.32
N LEU A 143 4.14 12.51 -3.84
CA LEU A 143 3.87 12.63 -2.41
C LEU A 143 4.05 11.29 -1.70
N THR A 144 3.50 10.22 -2.27
CA THR A 144 3.61 8.87 -1.71
C THR A 144 5.08 8.47 -1.58
N TRP A 145 5.88 8.64 -2.64
CA TRP A 145 7.28 8.22 -2.63
C TRP A 145 8.17 9.10 -1.74
N LEU A 146 7.92 10.41 -1.67
CA LEU A 146 8.59 11.28 -0.71
C LEU A 146 8.38 10.80 0.73
N ALA A 147 7.16 10.36 1.07
CA ALA A 147 6.83 9.92 2.42
C ALA A 147 7.38 8.53 2.78
N VAL A 148 7.62 7.64 1.81
CA VAL A 148 7.89 6.20 2.09
C VAL A 148 9.12 5.59 1.45
N ALA A 149 9.75 6.20 0.43
CA ALA A 149 10.78 5.52 -0.36
C ALA A 149 12.03 5.14 0.46
N ALA A 150 12.58 6.08 1.22
CA ALA A 150 13.76 5.84 2.06
C ALA A 150 13.52 4.77 3.16
N PRO A 151 12.45 4.86 3.98
CA PRO A 151 12.18 3.83 4.98
C PRO A 151 11.84 2.48 4.33
N LEU A 152 11.07 2.47 3.23
CA LEU A 152 10.75 1.23 2.51
C LEU A 152 12.02 0.53 2.01
N ASN A 153 12.97 1.26 1.44
CA ASN A 153 14.24 0.70 0.97
C ASN A 153 15.02 0.04 2.11
N ARG A 154 15.18 0.73 3.24
CA ARG A 154 15.86 0.20 4.44
C ARG A 154 15.20 -1.08 4.94
N LEU A 155 13.88 -1.05 5.14
CA LEU A 155 13.12 -2.19 5.66
C LEU A 155 13.11 -3.38 4.70
N THR A 156 13.13 -3.13 3.38
CA THR A 156 13.20 -4.20 2.37
C THR A 156 14.57 -4.89 2.40
N LEU A 157 15.63 -4.16 2.75
CA LEU A 157 16.99 -4.69 2.87
C LEU A 157 17.31 -5.25 4.28
N GLY A 158 16.30 -5.37 5.15
CA GLY A 158 16.42 -6.04 6.44
C GLY A 158 16.87 -5.15 7.59
N ALA A 159 16.83 -3.82 7.44
CA ALA A 159 17.00 -2.91 8.57
C ALA A 159 15.89 -3.12 9.62
N GLU A 160 16.19 -2.79 10.88
CA GLU A 160 15.19 -2.75 11.93
C GLU A 160 14.16 -1.63 11.67
N ALA A 161 12.99 -1.77 12.29
CA ALA A 161 11.96 -0.73 12.22
C ALA A 161 12.49 0.57 12.84
N GLU A 162 12.29 1.67 12.12
CA GLU A 162 12.65 2.99 12.60
C GLU A 162 11.84 3.39 13.83
N GLU A 163 12.44 4.23 14.67
CA GLU A 163 11.69 4.90 15.72
C GLU A 163 10.60 5.77 15.12
N GLU A 164 9.45 5.87 15.79
CA GLU A 164 8.32 6.67 15.33
C GLU A 164 8.71 8.13 15.04
N ARG A 165 9.61 8.70 15.84
CA ARG A 165 10.15 10.06 15.65
C ARG A 165 10.89 10.23 14.32
N GLU A 166 11.58 9.21 13.83
CA GLU A 166 12.27 9.29 12.53
C GLU A 166 11.26 9.28 11.38
N LEU A 167 10.26 8.41 11.44
CA LEU A 167 9.20 8.34 10.43
C LEU A 167 8.36 9.62 10.36
N GLU A 168 8.06 10.22 11.53
CA GLU A 168 7.41 11.53 11.61
C GLU A 168 8.24 12.63 10.95
N GLY A 169 9.56 12.64 11.16
CA GLY A 169 10.47 13.56 10.48
C GLY A 169 10.43 13.39 8.96
N VAL A 170 10.46 12.15 8.46
CA VAL A 170 10.34 11.87 7.02
C VAL A 170 9.01 12.35 6.45
N ALA A 171 7.90 12.13 7.17
CA ALA A 171 6.57 12.58 6.74
C ALA A 171 6.48 14.12 6.69
N ALA A 172 7.04 14.81 7.69
CA ALA A 172 7.06 16.27 7.73
C ALA A 172 7.86 16.87 6.56
N GLU A 173 9.06 16.35 6.30
CA GLU A 173 9.92 16.79 5.18
C GLU A 173 9.29 16.49 3.81
N ALA A 174 8.64 15.34 3.67
CA ALA A 174 7.92 14.97 2.45
C ALA A 174 6.79 15.98 2.13
N VAL A 175 5.99 16.34 3.13
CA VAL A 175 4.90 17.31 2.98
C VAL A 175 5.44 18.73 2.75
N GLY A 176 6.49 19.13 3.49
CA GLY A 176 7.17 20.41 3.28
C GLY A 176 7.70 20.56 1.86
N THR A 177 8.35 19.53 1.32
CA THR A 177 8.83 19.49 -0.07
C THR A 177 7.68 19.57 -1.07
N PHE A 178 6.62 18.79 -0.85
CA PHE A 178 5.45 18.77 -1.72
C PHE A 178 4.75 20.13 -1.78
N LEU A 179 4.53 20.76 -0.62
CA LEU A 179 3.91 22.09 -0.52
C LEU A 179 4.84 23.20 -1.01
N GLY A 180 6.15 23.08 -0.83
CA GLY A 180 7.11 24.02 -1.43
C GLY A 180 7.01 24.04 -2.96
N ARG A 181 6.67 22.90 -3.58
CA ARG A 181 6.50 22.78 -5.03
C ARG A 181 5.10 23.14 -5.53
N PHE A 182 4.06 22.77 -4.79
CA PHE A 182 2.66 22.81 -5.26
C PHE A 182 1.72 23.66 -4.41
N GLY A 183 2.18 24.20 -3.28
CA GLY A 183 1.36 25.07 -2.44
C GLY A 183 0.86 26.29 -3.23
N GLY A 184 -0.40 26.66 -3.00
CA GLY A 184 -0.92 27.96 -3.39
C GLY A 184 -0.18 29.04 -2.62
N GLY A 185 0.98 29.48 -3.10
CA GLY A 185 1.74 30.57 -2.49
C GLY A 185 0.85 31.77 -2.18
N GLY A 186 0.95 32.26 -0.94
CA GLY A 186 0.68 33.67 -0.64
C GLY A 186 1.72 34.56 -1.30
#